data_AF-A0A7C7LSJ5-F1
#
_entry.id   AF-A0A7C7LSJ5-F1
#
_cell.length_a   1.000
_cell.length_b   1.000
_cell.length_c   1.000
_cell.angle_alpha   90.00
_cell.angle_beta   90.00
_cell.angle_gamma   90.00
#
_symmetry.space_group_name_H-M   'P 1'
#
loop_
_entity.id
_entity.type
_entity.pdbx_description
1 polymer ?
#
loop_
_entity_poly.entity_id
_entity_poly.type
_entity_poly.pdbx_seq_one_letter_code
_entity_poly.pdbx_strand_id
1 'polypeptide(L)'
;MSALRTAWSTASRIADSQIIWIHAPQPYALSTTATLWRPFNRSDAPGLVDAPMMVGPNVVVDELPLLKNVHSVPMIGNDTDSFWNRVARIDTLPFDLEQGTRPENAHQTSRHLTRIWALQHIHQELDEGKEWDDLVPIAERYRIVSPVSGAVVLETNAQYDRAGLQAPKNNLPQTATPAVLLLMVGLVLLVSGGLLTRYRVWV
;
A
#
# COMPACT_ATOMS: atom_id res chain seq x y z
N MET A 1 10.97 20.06 3.68
CA MET A 1 10.39 20.37 2.35
C MET A 1 11.42 20.56 1.24
N SER A 2 12.59 21.17 1.47
CA SER A 2 13.69 21.27 0.48
C SER A 2 14.64 20.06 0.51
N ALA A 3 14.96 19.54 1.70
CA ALA A 3 16.06 18.60 1.88
C ALA A 3 16.00 17.35 1.00
N LEU A 4 14.89 16.60 0.98
CA LEU A 4 14.79 15.37 0.19
C LEU A 4 14.85 15.62 -1.33
N ARG A 5 14.19 16.68 -1.80
CA ARG A 5 14.25 17.08 -3.22
C ARG A 5 15.66 17.53 -3.62
N THR A 6 16.29 18.33 -2.77
CA THR A 6 17.66 18.79 -2.99
C THR A 6 18.61 17.61 -3.00
N ALA A 7 18.48 16.69 -2.04
CA ALA A 7 19.26 15.45 -1.98
C ALA A 7 19.09 14.62 -3.26
N TRP A 8 17.85 14.43 -3.75
CA TRP A 8 17.60 13.76 -5.02
C TRP A 8 18.26 14.47 -6.20
N SER A 9 18.14 15.81 -6.28
CA SER A 9 18.75 16.60 -7.36
C SER A 9 20.28 16.56 -7.37
N THR A 10 20.90 16.26 -6.22
CA THR A 10 22.35 16.09 -6.07
C THR A 10 22.74 14.66 -6.40
N ALA A 11 22.06 13.68 -5.79
CA ALA A 11 22.33 12.25 -5.96
C ALA A 11 22.14 11.80 -7.42
N SER A 12 21.10 12.28 -8.10
CA SER A 12 20.87 11.97 -9.53
C SER A 12 22.01 12.37 -10.48
N ARG A 13 22.97 13.19 -10.04
CA ARG A 13 24.16 13.57 -10.83
C ARG A 13 25.41 12.76 -10.49
N ILE A 14 25.33 11.90 -9.48
CA ILE A 14 26.43 11.10 -8.95
C ILE A 14 26.06 9.64 -9.20
N ALA A 15 26.87 8.96 -10.01
CA ALA A 15 26.71 7.52 -10.24
C ALA A 15 26.84 6.75 -8.91
N ASP A 16 26.06 5.69 -8.76
CA ASP A 16 26.08 4.80 -7.59
C ASP A 16 25.87 5.53 -6.24
N SER A 17 25.04 6.57 -6.24
CA SER A 17 24.73 7.33 -5.02
C SER A 17 23.42 6.89 -4.35
N GLN A 18 23.38 7.07 -3.04
CA GLN A 18 22.23 6.74 -2.21
C GLN A 18 21.88 7.93 -1.30
N ILE A 19 20.58 8.13 -1.09
CA ILE A 19 20.03 9.17 -0.22
C ILE A 19 19.62 8.51 1.09
N ILE A 20 20.19 8.94 2.20
CA ILE A 20 19.75 8.52 3.52
C ILE A 20 18.90 9.64 4.10
N TRP A 21 17.61 9.37 4.28
CA TRP A 21 16.66 10.35 4.75
C TRP A 21 16.28 10.08 6.21
N ILE A 22 16.90 10.83 7.12
CA ILE A 22 16.60 10.77 8.55
C ILE A 22 15.49 11.77 8.87
N HIS A 23 14.39 11.29 9.48
CA HIS A 23 13.25 12.16 9.78
C HIS A 23 12.39 11.67 10.96
N ALA A 24 11.61 12.60 11.51
CA ALA A 24 10.46 12.31 12.37
C ALA A 24 9.22 11.95 11.52
N PRO A 25 8.08 11.52 12.09
CA PRO A 25 6.90 11.12 11.33
C PRO A 25 6.44 12.19 10.34
N GLN A 26 5.99 11.78 9.16
CA GLN A 26 5.52 12.62 8.06
C GLN A 26 4.03 12.35 7.80
N PRO A 27 3.11 12.84 8.66
CA PRO A 27 1.68 12.51 8.59
C PRO A 27 0.90 13.21 7.47
N TYR A 28 1.50 14.15 6.74
CA TYR A 28 0.82 14.94 5.73
C TYR A 28 1.49 14.77 4.37
N ALA A 29 0.70 14.35 3.38
CA ALA A 29 1.00 14.59 1.97
C ALA A 29 0.83 16.08 1.71
N LEU A 30 1.88 16.86 1.95
CA LEU A 30 1.98 18.17 1.32
C LEU A 30 1.86 17.94 -0.19
N SER A 31 1.39 18.92 -0.97
CA SER A 31 1.13 18.89 -2.43
C SER A 31 2.31 18.48 -3.35
N THR A 32 3.37 17.95 -2.74
CA THR A 32 4.74 17.67 -3.16
C THR A 32 4.96 16.20 -3.52
N THR A 33 4.14 15.26 -3.04
CA THR A 33 4.30 13.82 -3.28
C THR A 33 4.17 13.46 -4.77
N ALA A 34 3.17 14.04 -5.45
CA ALA A 34 3.03 13.96 -6.90
C ALA A 34 4.28 14.46 -7.66
N THR A 35 5.09 15.33 -7.05
CA THR A 35 6.32 15.85 -7.66
C THR A 35 7.54 14.95 -7.42
N LEU A 36 7.52 14.07 -6.40
CA LEU A 36 8.62 13.14 -6.10
C LEU A 36 8.39 11.77 -6.75
N TRP A 37 7.13 11.40 -6.99
CA TRP A 37 6.79 10.16 -7.68
C TRP A 37 7.55 10.00 -9.00
N ARG A 38 7.47 10.98 -9.92
CA ARG A 38 8.12 10.87 -11.23
C ARG A 38 9.67 10.77 -11.14
N PRO A 39 10.36 11.58 -10.31
CA PRO A 39 11.80 11.43 -10.06
C PRO A 39 12.22 10.04 -9.55
N PHE A 40 11.46 9.43 -8.65
CA PHE A 40 11.78 8.11 -8.08
C PHE A 40 11.25 6.93 -8.90
N ASN A 41 10.29 7.15 -9.81
CA ASN A 41 9.75 6.11 -10.69
C ASN A 41 10.61 5.80 -11.92
N ARG A 42 11.91 6.13 -11.88
CA ARG A 42 12.85 5.81 -12.96
C ARG A 42 13.74 4.66 -12.53
N SER A 43 14.13 3.81 -13.47
CA SER A 43 15.05 2.70 -13.22
C SER A 43 16.43 3.17 -12.74
N ASP A 44 16.85 4.37 -13.15
CA ASP A 44 18.12 5.00 -12.79
C ASP A 44 18.00 5.96 -11.57
N ALA A 45 16.87 5.93 -10.86
CA ALA A 45 16.70 6.76 -9.68
C ALA A 45 17.69 6.34 -8.57
N PRO A 46 18.33 7.29 -7.87
CA PRO A 46 19.19 6.97 -6.73
C PRO A 46 18.40 6.25 -5.64
N GLY A 47 19.04 5.32 -4.95
CA GLY A 47 18.45 4.59 -3.83
C GLY A 47 18.06 5.54 -2.70
N LEU A 48 16.96 5.24 -2.00
CA LEU A 48 16.47 5.96 -0.84
C LEU A 48 16.43 5.02 0.35
N VAL A 49 17.20 5.36 1.39
CA VAL A 49 17.10 4.77 2.71
C VAL A 49 16.21 5.66 3.57
N ASP A 50 14.98 5.20 3.82
CA ASP A 50 14.04 5.76 4.77
C ASP A 50 14.51 5.43 6.19
N ALA A 51 14.92 6.44 6.96
CA ALA A 51 15.49 6.28 8.30
C ALA A 51 14.64 7.01 9.36
N PRO A 52 13.46 6.47 9.73
CA PRO A 52 12.61 7.10 10.72
C PRO A 52 13.26 7.05 12.11
N MET A 53 13.27 8.20 12.79
CA MET A 53 13.78 8.34 14.16
C MET A 53 12.80 7.86 15.23
N MET A 54 11.52 7.71 14.88
CA MET A 54 10.46 7.22 15.77
C MET A 54 9.33 6.61 14.95
N VAL A 55 8.57 5.72 15.59
CA VAL A 55 7.39 5.09 14.97
C VAL A 55 6.33 6.16 14.66
N GLY A 56 5.85 6.19 13.42
CA GLY A 56 4.77 7.07 13.00
C GLY A 56 4.52 7.01 11.50
N PRO A 57 3.44 7.63 11.01
CA PRO A 57 3.08 7.61 9.60
C PRO A 57 4.13 8.31 8.74
N ASN A 58 4.39 7.77 7.54
CA ASN A 58 5.21 8.40 6.51
C ASN A 58 4.48 8.39 5.16
N VAL A 59 3.51 9.31 5.03
CA VAL A 59 2.68 9.42 3.82
C VAL A 59 3.52 9.70 2.57
N VAL A 60 4.71 10.29 2.73
CA VAL A 60 5.61 10.56 1.60
C VAL A 60 6.16 9.27 1.00
N VAL A 61 6.63 8.33 1.83
CA VAL A 61 7.14 7.04 1.37
C VAL A 61 6.00 6.13 0.90
N ASP A 62 4.84 6.18 1.55
CA ASP A 62 3.66 5.41 1.15
C ASP A 62 3.18 5.78 -0.28
N GLU A 63 3.37 7.02 -0.70
CA GLU A 63 3.03 7.50 -2.05
C GLU A 63 4.17 7.35 -3.07
N LEU A 64 5.39 7.03 -2.62
CA LEU A 64 6.43 6.61 -3.54
C LEU A 64 6.04 5.24 -4.08
N PRO A 65 6.30 4.96 -5.37
CA PRO A 65 5.99 3.65 -5.90
C PRO A 65 6.76 2.60 -5.09
N LEU A 66 6.10 1.48 -4.79
CA LEU A 66 6.67 0.31 -4.11
C LEU A 66 7.81 -0.24 -4.99
N LEU A 67 8.95 0.43 -4.97
CA LEU A 67 10.06 0.21 -5.88
C LEU A 67 11.26 -0.31 -5.13
N LYS A 68 11.97 -1.17 -5.84
CA LYS A 68 13.30 -1.72 -5.58
C LYS A 68 14.27 -0.77 -4.88
N ASN A 69 14.15 0.54 -5.11
CA ASN A 69 15.13 1.54 -4.70
C ASN A 69 14.76 2.25 -3.39
N VAL A 70 13.66 1.90 -2.72
CA VAL A 70 13.28 2.48 -1.41
C VAL A 70 13.33 1.42 -0.33
N HIS A 71 14.19 1.62 0.66
CA HIS A 71 14.39 0.68 1.77
C HIS A 71 14.23 1.41 3.10
N SER A 72 13.53 0.80 4.06
CA SER A 72 13.35 1.40 5.39
C SER A 72 14.29 0.76 6.41
N VAL A 73 15.08 1.58 7.10
CA VAL A 73 15.98 1.19 8.20
C VAL A 73 15.68 2.06 9.40
N PRO A 74 14.79 1.63 10.31
CA PRO A 74 14.47 2.41 11.50
C PRO A 74 15.70 2.59 12.39
N MET A 75 15.81 3.76 13.01
CA MET A 75 16.74 3.98 14.10
C MET A 75 16.19 3.28 15.36
N ILE A 76 16.58 2.01 15.53
CA ILE A 76 16.26 1.22 16.72
C ILE A 76 17.37 1.41 17.76
N GLY A 77 17.00 1.88 18.95
CA GLY A 77 17.91 2.09 20.07
C GLY A 77 18.75 3.37 19.97
N ASN A 78 19.64 3.57 20.95
CA ASN A 78 20.52 4.76 21.03
C ASN A 78 21.89 4.55 20.37
N ASP A 79 22.15 3.36 19.82
CA ASP A 79 23.44 3.01 19.23
C ASP A 79 23.50 3.41 17.74
N THR A 80 24.25 4.46 17.46
CA THR A 80 24.44 5.00 16.11
C THR A 80 25.29 4.09 15.23
N ASP A 81 26.22 3.33 15.80
CA ASP A 81 27.07 2.40 15.04
C ASP A 81 26.24 1.22 14.51
N SER A 82 25.28 0.76 15.32
CA SER A 82 24.32 -0.26 14.88
C SER A 82 23.48 0.20 13.67
N PHE A 83 23.16 1.50 13.57
CA PHE A 83 22.40 2.04 12.45
C PHE A 83 23.22 2.01 11.16
N TRP A 84 24.45 2.52 11.17
CA TRP A 84 25.31 2.52 9.99
C TRP A 84 25.64 1.11 9.51
N ASN A 85 25.79 0.16 10.43
CA ASN A 85 25.95 -1.26 10.09
C ASN A 85 24.71 -1.84 9.39
N ARG A 86 23.49 -1.43 9.78
CA ARG A 86 22.25 -1.84 9.10
C ARG A 86 22.12 -1.18 7.72
N VAL A 87 22.43 0.11 7.60
CA VAL A 87 22.43 0.83 6.32
C VAL A 87 23.44 0.21 5.35
N ALA A 88 24.65 -0.10 5.80
CA ALA A 88 25.68 -0.75 4.97
C ALA A 88 25.27 -2.16 4.48
N ARG A 89 24.30 -2.78 5.13
CA ARG A 89 23.77 -4.11 4.80
C ARG A 89 22.40 -4.05 4.14
N ILE A 90 21.92 -2.88 3.75
CA ILE A 90 20.54 -2.73 3.29
C ILE A 90 20.23 -3.53 2.02
N ASP A 91 21.24 -3.68 1.15
CA ASP A 91 21.17 -4.48 -0.08
C ASP A 91 21.51 -5.96 0.16
N THR A 92 21.94 -6.31 1.38
CA THR A 92 22.27 -7.68 1.78
C THR A 92 21.30 -8.12 2.85
N LEU A 93 20.32 -8.96 2.49
CA LEU A 93 19.52 -9.63 3.51
C LEU A 93 20.48 -10.34 4.48
N PRO A 94 20.41 -10.09 5.80
CA PRO A 94 21.31 -10.72 6.76
C PRO A 94 21.00 -12.21 6.97
N PHE A 95 20.10 -12.75 6.16
CA PHE A 95 19.66 -14.13 6.12
C PHE A 95 19.40 -14.51 4.66
N ASP A 96 19.75 -15.73 4.31
CA ASP A 96 19.34 -16.32 3.03
C ASP A 96 17.87 -16.74 3.14
N LEU A 97 17.04 -16.27 2.20
CA LEU A 97 15.67 -16.72 2.06
C LEU A 97 15.66 -18.05 1.31
N GLU A 98 15.77 -19.15 2.05
CA GLU A 98 15.52 -20.47 1.48
C GLU A 98 14.02 -20.81 1.59
N GLN A 99 13.41 -21.25 0.49
CA GLN A 99 12.11 -21.92 0.56
C GLN A 99 12.28 -23.26 1.27
N GLY A 100 12.19 -23.23 2.59
CA GLY A 100 12.27 -24.42 3.43
C GLY A 100 10.98 -25.23 3.47
N THR A 101 11.08 -26.46 3.96
CA THR A 101 9.92 -27.29 4.29
C THR A 101 9.11 -26.60 5.39
N ARG A 102 7.77 -26.62 5.26
CA ARG A 102 6.86 -26.08 6.28
C ARG A 102 7.22 -26.66 7.66
N PRO A 103 7.53 -25.83 8.67
CA PRO A 103 7.78 -26.30 10.04
C PRO A 103 6.60 -27.09 10.60
N GLU A 104 6.86 -28.10 11.45
CA GLU A 104 5.81 -28.91 12.08
C GLU A 104 4.81 -28.06 12.88
N ASN A 105 5.28 -26.97 13.49
CA ASN A 105 4.48 -26.01 14.27
C ASN A 105 4.06 -24.77 13.46
N ALA A 106 4.00 -24.86 12.12
CA ALA A 106 3.59 -23.73 11.31
C ALA A 106 2.08 -23.48 11.43
N HIS A 107 1.72 -22.27 11.85
CA HIS A 107 0.33 -21.82 11.84
C HIS A 107 -0.01 -21.12 10.52
N GLN A 108 -1.23 -21.33 10.04
CA GLN A 108 -1.75 -20.58 8.90
C GLN A 108 -1.92 -19.11 9.30
N THR A 109 -1.22 -18.23 8.59
CA THR A 109 -1.34 -16.78 8.77
C THR A 109 -2.42 -16.17 7.86
N SER A 110 -2.60 -14.85 7.94
CA SER A 110 -3.58 -14.13 7.13
C SER A 110 -3.31 -14.26 5.63
N ARG A 111 -4.38 -14.37 4.84
CA ARG A 111 -4.28 -14.35 3.36
C ARG A 111 -3.71 -13.04 2.82
N HIS A 112 -3.75 -11.96 3.61
CA HIS A 112 -3.17 -10.67 3.24
C HIS A 112 -1.65 -10.75 3.10
N LEU A 113 -0.96 -11.47 3.99
CA LEU A 113 0.50 -11.65 3.86
C LEU A 113 0.88 -12.39 2.58
N THR A 114 0.08 -13.38 2.18
CA THR A 114 0.31 -14.09 0.91
C THR A 114 0.12 -13.18 -0.30
N ARG A 115 -0.79 -12.20 -0.23
CA ARG A 115 -0.97 -11.20 -1.30
C ARG A 115 0.19 -10.21 -1.37
N ILE A 116 0.71 -9.79 -0.22
CA ILE A 116 1.91 -8.93 -0.15
C ILE A 116 3.09 -9.66 -0.80
N TRP A 117 3.31 -10.92 -0.41
CA TRP A 117 4.34 -11.76 -1.02
C TRP A 117 4.15 -11.91 -2.54
N ALA A 118 2.94 -12.21 -3.01
CA ALA A 118 2.67 -12.39 -4.44
C ALA A 118 2.95 -11.12 -5.25
N LEU A 119 2.60 -9.95 -4.71
CA LEU A 119 2.91 -8.67 -5.35
C LEU A 119 4.42 -8.43 -5.44
N GLN A 120 5.15 -8.65 -4.33
CA GLN A 120 6.61 -8.51 -4.30
C GLN A 120 7.30 -9.47 -5.28
N HIS A 121 6.84 -10.72 -5.36
CA HIS A 121 7.38 -11.72 -6.25
C HIS A 121 7.18 -11.37 -7.74
N ILE A 122 6.01 -10.84 -8.12
CA ILE A 122 5.78 -10.36 -9.50
C ILE A 122 6.77 -9.24 -9.86
N HIS A 123 6.97 -8.27 -8.96
CA HIS A 123 7.93 -7.20 -9.19
C HIS A 123 9.37 -7.73 -9.34
N GLN A 124 9.79 -8.65 -8.47
CA GLN A 124 11.11 -9.26 -8.54
C GLN A 124 11.33 -10.01 -9.87
N GLU A 125 10.39 -10.85 -10.28
CA GLU A 125 10.55 -11.66 -11.50
C GLU A 125 10.54 -10.79 -12.76
N LEU A 126 9.76 -9.70 -12.79
CA LEU A 126 9.84 -8.71 -13.88
C LEU A 126 11.21 -8.04 -13.94
N ASP A 127 11.79 -7.70 -12.78
CA ASP A 127 13.14 -7.11 -12.70
C ASP A 127 14.24 -8.09 -13.14
N GLU A 128 14.02 -9.39 -12.93
CA GLU A 128 14.88 -10.48 -13.41
C GLU A 128 14.68 -10.79 -14.91
N GLY A 129 13.78 -10.05 -15.58
CA GLY A 129 13.57 -10.12 -17.03
C GLY A 129 12.56 -11.18 -17.47
N LYS A 130 11.69 -11.65 -16.56
CA LYS A 130 10.64 -12.61 -16.91
C LYS A 130 9.52 -11.93 -17.71
N GLU A 131 8.93 -12.72 -18.60
CA GLU A 131 7.84 -12.24 -19.45
C GLU A 131 6.56 -11.99 -18.65
N TRP A 132 5.77 -11.01 -19.11
CA TRP A 132 4.57 -10.56 -18.41
C TRP A 132 3.52 -11.68 -18.32
N ASP A 133 3.35 -12.44 -19.40
CA ASP A 133 2.36 -13.52 -19.53
C ASP A 133 2.60 -14.65 -18.52
N ASP A 134 3.85 -14.91 -18.13
CA ASP A 134 4.21 -15.95 -17.16
C ASP A 134 3.78 -15.60 -15.73
N LEU A 135 3.55 -14.32 -15.45
CA LEU A 135 3.24 -13.81 -14.12
C LEU A 135 1.73 -13.54 -13.92
N VAL A 136 0.95 -13.50 -15.00
CA VAL A 136 -0.52 -13.36 -14.95
C VAL A 136 -1.18 -14.43 -14.06
N PRO A 137 -0.82 -15.73 -14.13
CA PRO A 137 -1.43 -16.75 -13.27
C PRO A 137 -1.23 -16.51 -11.77
N ILE A 138 -0.13 -15.86 -11.38
CA ILE A 138 0.15 -15.50 -9.98
C ILE A 138 -0.81 -14.40 -9.54
N ALA A 139 -0.94 -13.34 -10.35
CA ALA A 139 -1.85 -12.24 -10.07
C ALA A 139 -3.31 -12.71 -9.96
N GLU A 140 -3.75 -13.59 -10.86
CA GLU A 140 -5.09 -14.20 -10.84
C GLU A 140 -5.32 -15.06 -9.59
N ARG A 141 -4.38 -15.96 -9.27
CA ARG A 141 -4.47 -16.86 -8.12
C ARG A 141 -4.66 -16.11 -6.81
N TYR A 142 -3.91 -15.02 -6.62
CA TYR A 142 -3.95 -14.24 -5.39
C TYR A 142 -4.94 -13.06 -5.43
N ARG A 143 -5.57 -12.82 -6.59
CA ARG A 143 -6.50 -11.70 -6.86
C ARG A 143 -5.89 -10.37 -6.47
N ILE A 144 -4.72 -10.08 -7.02
CA ILE A 144 -3.97 -8.84 -6.79
C ILE A 144 -3.93 -8.01 -8.07
N VAL A 145 -4.01 -6.68 -7.90
CA VAL A 145 -3.73 -5.71 -8.95
C VAL A 145 -2.23 -5.44 -8.93
N SER A 146 -1.59 -5.55 -10.09
CA SER A 146 -0.14 -5.49 -10.24
C SER A 146 0.22 -4.96 -11.63
N PRO A 147 1.49 -4.73 -11.99
CA PRO A 147 1.84 -4.32 -13.36
C PRO A 147 1.26 -5.26 -14.42
N VAL A 148 1.20 -6.57 -14.17
CA VAL A 148 0.67 -7.58 -15.09
C VAL A 148 -0.85 -7.80 -14.99
N SER A 149 -1.56 -7.08 -14.11
CA SER A 149 -3.01 -7.27 -13.89
C SER A 149 -3.75 -5.98 -13.51
N GLY A 150 -4.83 -5.67 -14.21
CA GLY A 150 -5.70 -4.53 -13.91
C GLY A 150 -6.98 -4.91 -13.17
N ALA A 151 -7.52 -4.00 -12.35
CA ALA A 151 -8.90 -4.09 -11.90
C ALA A 151 -9.79 -3.25 -12.82
N VAL A 152 -10.74 -3.91 -13.50
CA VAL A 152 -11.79 -3.23 -14.26
C VAL A 152 -13.05 -3.19 -13.41
N VAL A 153 -13.50 -1.97 -13.09
CA VAL A 153 -14.77 -1.77 -12.39
C VAL A 153 -15.88 -1.75 -13.42
N LEU A 154 -16.82 -2.68 -13.29
CA LEU A 154 -18.03 -2.73 -14.09
C LEU A 154 -19.19 -2.32 -13.17
N GLU A 155 -19.70 -1.12 -13.38
CA GLU A 155 -20.74 -0.51 -12.55
C GLU A 155 -22.16 -0.85 -13.05
N THR A 156 -22.29 -1.17 -14.33
CA THR A 156 -23.58 -1.41 -14.98
C THR A 156 -23.65 -2.82 -15.55
N ASN A 157 -24.86 -3.41 -15.56
CA ASN A 157 -25.09 -4.71 -16.19
C ASN A 157 -24.67 -4.71 -17.67
N ALA A 158 -24.89 -3.60 -18.38
CA ALA A 158 -24.44 -3.44 -19.76
C ALA A 158 -22.91 -3.46 -19.94
N GLN A 159 -22.12 -3.19 -18.91
CA GLN A 159 -20.66 -3.34 -18.93
C GLN A 159 -20.25 -4.81 -18.66
N TYR A 160 -20.98 -5.52 -17.80
CA TYR A 160 -20.82 -6.98 -17.61
C TYR A 160 -21.12 -7.74 -18.90
N ASP A 161 -22.24 -7.44 -19.55
CA ASP A 161 -22.65 -8.09 -20.80
C ASP A 161 -21.62 -7.87 -21.93
N ARG A 162 -21.09 -6.64 -22.05
CA ARG A 162 -20.04 -6.32 -23.04
C ARG A 162 -18.70 -7.00 -22.76
N ALA A 163 -18.39 -7.27 -21.49
CA ALA A 163 -17.19 -8.00 -21.10
C ALA A 163 -17.37 -9.52 -21.14
N GLY A 164 -18.57 -10.02 -21.47
CA GLY A 164 -18.88 -11.46 -21.43
C GLY A 164 -18.88 -12.03 -20.01
N LEU A 165 -19.10 -11.19 -19.00
CA LEU A 165 -19.04 -11.54 -17.58
C LEU A 165 -20.44 -11.51 -16.96
N GLN A 166 -20.67 -12.37 -15.96
CA GLN A 166 -21.91 -12.31 -15.16
C GLN A 166 -21.73 -11.33 -14.00
N ALA A 167 -22.72 -10.47 -13.79
CA ALA A 167 -22.74 -9.57 -12.64
C ALA A 167 -22.72 -10.38 -11.33
N PRO A 168 -21.90 -10.00 -10.33
CA PRO A 168 -21.87 -10.68 -9.05
C PRO A 168 -23.24 -10.59 -8.37
N LYS A 169 -23.77 -11.73 -7.93
CA LYS A 169 -24.98 -11.82 -7.10
C LYS A 169 -24.62 -11.36 -5.67
N ASN A 170 -24.51 -10.05 -5.46
CA ASN A 170 -24.35 -9.36 -4.16
C ASN A 170 -23.56 -10.08 -3.06
N ASN A 171 -22.34 -9.59 -2.77
CA ASN A 171 -21.73 -9.57 -1.42
C ASN A 171 -20.52 -8.63 -1.42
N LEU A 172 -20.66 -7.43 -1.97
CA LEU A 172 -19.77 -6.35 -1.53
C LEU A 172 -20.21 -5.99 -0.11
N PRO A 173 -19.29 -5.87 0.87
CA PRO A 173 -19.64 -5.25 2.13
C PRO A 173 -20.06 -3.83 1.81
N GLN A 174 -21.37 -3.57 1.80
CA GLN A 174 -21.89 -2.22 1.77
C GLN A 174 -21.45 -1.60 3.09
N THR A 175 -20.30 -0.93 3.10
CA THR A 175 -19.97 -0.01 4.17
C THR A 175 -21.03 1.07 4.09
N ALA A 176 -22.04 0.99 4.96
CA ALA A 176 -23.05 2.01 5.07
C ALA A 176 -22.32 3.32 5.35
N THR A 177 -22.27 4.20 4.35
CA THR A 177 -21.70 5.53 4.51
C THR A 177 -22.43 6.21 5.66
N PRO A 178 -21.75 6.97 6.54
CA PRO A 178 -22.33 7.54 7.75
C PRO A 178 -23.63 8.35 7.49
N ALA A 179 -23.78 8.93 6.30
CA ALA A 179 -25.01 9.60 5.87
C ALA A 179 -26.26 8.69 5.84
N VAL A 180 -26.11 7.42 5.43
CA VAL A 180 -27.22 6.45 5.36
C VAL A 180 -27.67 6.04 6.77
N LEU A 181 -26.72 5.87 7.69
CA LEU A 181 -27.01 5.60 9.10
C LEU A 181 -27.76 6.77 9.77
N LEU A 182 -27.33 8.01 9.51
CA LEU A 182 -28.01 9.21 10.01
C LEU A 182 -29.43 9.35 9.47
N LEU A 183 -29.66 9.00 8.20
CA LEU A 183 -30.99 8.97 7.59
C LEU A 183 -31.91 7.94 8.26
N MET A 184 -31.39 6.74 8.54
CA MET A 184 -32.14 5.69 9.22
C MET A 184 -32.49 6.07 10.66
N VAL A 185 -31.55 6.66 11.40
CA VAL A 185 -31.80 7.20 12.75
C VAL A 185 -32.85 8.31 12.71
N GLY A 186 -32.76 9.23 11.75
CA GLY A 186 -33.75 10.29 11.56
C GLY A 186 -35.16 9.75 11.26
N LEU A 187 -35.27 8.70 10.44
CA LEU A 187 -36.55 8.06 10.13
C LEU A 187 -37.18 7.41 11.35
N VAL A 188 -36.39 6.71 12.18
CA VAL A 188 -36.85 6.09 13.43
C VAL A 188 -37.33 7.14 14.43
N LEU A 189 -36.63 8.27 14.54
CA LEU A 189 -37.04 9.39 15.40
C LEU A 189 -38.34 10.06 14.92
N LEU A 190 -38.53 10.20 13.61
CA LEU A 190 -39.77 10.75 13.04
C LEU A 190 -40.96 9.81 13.24
N VAL A 191 -40.79 8.50 13.07
CA VAL A 191 -41.86 7.52 13.28
C VAL A 191 -42.22 7.40 14.76
N SER A 192 -41.23 7.38 15.65
CA SER A 192 -41.47 7.33 17.10
C SER A 192 -42.05 8.64 17.65
N GLY A 193 -41.59 9.80 17.18
CA GLY A 193 -42.18 11.11 17.50
C GLY A 193 -43.59 11.32 16.93
N GLY A 194 -43.86 10.79 15.72
CA GLY A 194 -45.18 10.78 15.11
C GLY A 194 -46.18 9.86 15.83
N LEU A 195 -45.71 8.74 16.38
CA LEU A 195 -46.52 7.89 17.26
C LEU A 195 -46.84 8.61 18.58
N LEU A 196 -45.84 9.20 19.24
CA LEU A 196 -45.99 9.90 20.53
C LEU A 196 -46.92 11.12 20.45
N THR A 197 -46.92 11.84 19.32
CA THR A 197 -47.85 12.96 19.09
C THR A 197 -49.28 12.51 18.81
N ARG A 198 -49.47 11.34 18.16
CA ARG A 198 -50.82 10.75 17.98
C ARG A 198 -51.44 10.25 19.29
N TYR A 199 -50.64 9.80 20.26
CA TYR A 199 -51.15 9.39 21.58
C TYR A 199 -51.48 10.57 22.51
N ARG A 200 -51.06 11.81 22.21
CA ARG A 200 -51.31 13.00 23.05
C ARG A 200 -52.51 13.85 22.66
N VAL A 201 -53.23 13.50 21.59
CA VAL A 201 -54.43 14.21 21.10
C VAL A 201 -55.73 13.50 21.51
N TRP A 202 -55.64 12.41 22.29
CA TRP A 202 -56.77 11.74 22.94
C TRP A 202 -56.60 11.75 24.47
N VAL A 203 -56.69 12.94 25.08
CA VAL A 203 -57.11 13.15 26.47
C VAL A 203 -57.98 14.41 26.50
#